data_AF-A0A517XS48-F1
#
_entry.id   AF-A0A517XS48-F1
#
_cell.length_a   1.000
_cell.length_b   1.000
_cell.length_c   1.000
_cell.angle_alpha   90.00
_cell.angle_beta   90.00
_cell.angle_gamma   90.00
#
_symmetry.space_group_name_H-M   'P 1'
#
loop_
_entity.id
_entity.type
_entity.pdbx_description
1 polymer ?
#
loop_
_entity_poly.entity_id
_entity_poly.type
_entity_poly.pdbx_seq_one_letter_code
_entity_poly.pdbx_strand_id
1 'polypeptide(L)'
;MATAVEPSPPTQPRTPSADSGLLLYSLVGAGYVLAALAVVFYAIPTLWAEYVRPAVGGDTILEAFVRGVLTLGALGGLVWFGLKLAGTAPPKGMRGGVFLVLVTFFLVLLLGGWATAKFEGAAGTVVTAIVVGGILFGAFRLLVSPRGTNWMLSLEEQGWFHGGTFKRVLGRVVRRVTMIGILGIGLTGAYALVSQGTLPDNWDVPLPFLHTEDGAPKLFRLLSDAKITIPLLICVLTAWVAYRAVNMPAFAEFLIATEAEMNKVSWSSRKRLAADTVVVLVCTIFMALFLLFVDLFWGWLLSSGPVGVLPSRSETGQKGGQVQAARW
;
A
#
# COMPACT_ATOMS: atom_id res chain seq x y z
N MET A 1 -52.38 -30.85 -21.23
CA MET A 1 -51.84 -29.71 -20.46
C MET A 1 -51.52 -30.20 -19.06
N ALA A 2 -50.24 -30.31 -18.73
CA ALA A 2 -49.77 -30.59 -17.38
C ALA A 2 -48.64 -29.59 -17.11
N THR A 3 -48.96 -28.55 -16.35
CA THR A 3 -47.99 -27.55 -15.90
C THR A 3 -47.23 -28.13 -14.71
N ALA A 4 -45.93 -28.41 -14.90
CA ALA A 4 -45.05 -28.78 -13.82
C ALA A 4 -44.88 -27.57 -12.87
N VAL A 5 -45.31 -27.75 -11.62
CA VAL A 5 -45.02 -26.82 -10.53
C VAL A 5 -43.56 -27.02 -10.15
N GLU A 6 -42.74 -25.99 -10.29
CA GLU A 6 -41.37 -26.00 -9.75
C GLU A 6 -41.43 -26.19 -8.23
N PRO A 7 -40.69 -27.16 -7.66
CA PRO A 7 -40.58 -27.26 -6.22
C PRO A 7 -39.86 -26.01 -5.71
N SER A 8 -40.44 -25.37 -4.70
CA SER A 8 -39.85 -24.22 -4.02
C SER A 8 -38.37 -24.51 -3.68
N PRO A 9 -37.45 -23.55 -3.89
CA PRO A 9 -36.05 -23.77 -3.60
C PRO A 9 -35.89 -24.18 -2.13
N PRO A 10 -34.98 -25.13 -1.81
CA PRO A 10 -34.75 -25.53 -0.44
C PRO A 10 -34.39 -24.29 0.37
N THR A 11 -35.11 -24.13 1.49
CA THR A 11 -34.89 -23.09 2.49
C THR A 11 -33.38 -22.94 2.72
N GLN A 12 -32.80 -21.83 2.25
CA GLN A 12 -31.40 -21.53 2.56
C GLN A 12 -31.25 -21.61 4.07
N PRO A 13 -30.27 -22.35 4.62
CA PRO A 13 -30.05 -22.37 6.04
C PRO A 13 -29.86 -20.93 6.50
N ARG A 14 -30.78 -20.46 7.36
CA ARG A 14 -30.67 -19.15 7.99
C ARG A 14 -29.28 -19.04 8.59
N THR A 15 -28.51 -18.05 8.16
CA THR A 15 -27.24 -17.70 8.80
C THR A 15 -27.51 -17.52 10.31
N PRO A 16 -26.71 -18.13 11.19
CA PRO A 16 -26.90 -17.95 12.62
C PRO A 16 -26.86 -16.46 12.96
N SER A 17 -27.83 -16.04 13.75
CA SER A 17 -27.94 -14.72 14.37
C SER A 17 -26.59 -14.26 14.95
N ALA A 18 -26.23 -13.01 14.65
CA ALA A 18 -25.11 -12.23 15.22
C ALA A 18 -24.43 -12.90 16.43
N ASP A 19 -23.40 -13.70 16.15
CA ASP A 19 -22.60 -14.41 17.15
C ASP A 19 -21.85 -13.38 18.01
N SER A 20 -22.39 -13.06 19.19
CA SER A 20 -21.66 -12.29 20.20
C SER A 20 -20.32 -12.96 20.57
N GLY A 21 -20.22 -14.27 20.34
CA GLY A 21 -18.97 -15.03 20.44
C GLY A 21 -17.90 -14.58 19.43
N LEU A 22 -18.26 -14.24 18.19
CA LEU A 22 -17.29 -13.86 17.14
C LEU A 22 -16.45 -12.64 17.55
N LEU A 23 -17.11 -11.63 18.12
CA LEU A 23 -16.43 -10.43 18.61
C LEU A 23 -15.49 -10.76 19.77
N LEU A 24 -15.93 -11.58 20.73
CA LEU A 24 -15.09 -12.01 21.84
C LEU A 24 -13.85 -12.80 21.35
N TYR A 25 -14.04 -13.75 20.44
CA TYR A 25 -12.93 -14.49 19.83
C TYR A 25 -11.95 -13.57 19.09
N SER A 26 -12.47 -12.56 18.39
CA SER A 26 -11.63 -11.58 17.69
C SER A 26 -10.84 -10.67 18.63
N LEU A 27 -11.43 -10.29 19.78
CA LEU A 27 -10.75 -9.50 20.80
C LEU A 27 -9.64 -10.31 21.48
N VAL A 28 -9.93 -11.55 21.87
CA VAL A 28 -8.94 -12.45 22.47
C VAL A 28 -7.80 -12.74 21.49
N GLY A 29 -8.12 -13.03 20.22
CA GLY A 29 -7.13 -13.22 19.17
C GLY A 29 -6.27 -11.97 18.94
N ALA A 30 -6.88 -10.79 18.91
CA ALA A 30 -6.15 -9.52 18.78
C ALA A 30 -5.25 -9.27 20.00
N GLY A 31 -5.72 -9.55 21.21
CA GLY A 31 -4.91 -9.46 22.43
C GLY A 31 -3.69 -10.37 22.38
N TYR A 32 -3.84 -11.60 21.89
CA TYR A 32 -2.71 -12.51 21.65
C TYR A 32 -1.72 -11.95 20.62
N VAL A 33 -2.21 -11.44 19.49
CA VAL A 33 -1.34 -10.85 18.45
C VAL A 33 -0.60 -9.63 18.98
N LEU A 34 -1.26 -8.74 19.72
CA LEU A 34 -0.61 -7.59 20.36
C LEU A 34 0.46 -8.02 21.37
N ALA A 35 0.17 -9.03 22.19
CA ALA A 35 1.16 -9.59 23.11
C ALA A 35 2.36 -10.19 22.37
N ALA A 36 2.12 -10.93 21.28
CA ALA A 36 3.19 -11.48 20.45
C ALA A 36 4.05 -10.38 19.81
N LEU A 37 3.42 -9.32 19.28
CA LEU A 37 4.13 -8.15 18.75
C LEU A 37 4.94 -7.44 19.84
N ALA A 38 4.39 -7.26 21.04
CA ALA A 38 5.11 -6.68 22.17
C ALA A 38 6.31 -7.54 22.59
N VAL A 39 6.18 -8.87 22.60
CA VAL A 39 7.32 -9.75 22.89
C VAL A 39 8.42 -9.59 21.84
N VAL A 40 8.05 -9.60 20.55
CA VAL A 40 9.02 -9.57 19.45
C VAL A 40 9.71 -8.21 19.32
N PHE A 41 8.95 -7.11 19.39
CA PHE A 41 9.46 -5.77 19.09
C PHE A 41 9.85 -4.95 20.31
N TYR A 42 9.41 -5.34 21.52
CA TYR A 42 9.74 -4.64 22.76
C TYR A 42 10.53 -5.53 23.72
N ALA A 43 9.98 -6.67 24.16
CA ALA A 43 10.59 -7.47 25.21
C ALA A 43 11.95 -8.08 24.81
N ILE A 44 12.05 -8.67 23.61
CA ILE A 44 13.31 -9.26 23.13
C ILE A 44 14.40 -8.17 23.01
N PRO A 45 14.18 -7.04 22.31
CA PRO A 45 15.19 -5.99 22.26
C PRO A 45 15.58 -5.40 23.61
N THR A 46 14.63 -5.20 24.53
CA THR A 46 14.94 -4.63 25.86
C THR A 46 15.77 -5.58 26.71
N LEU A 47 15.37 -6.86 26.80
CA LEU A 47 16.10 -7.87 27.56
C LEU A 47 17.48 -8.15 26.94
N TRP A 48 17.58 -8.09 25.60
CA TRP A 48 18.85 -8.21 24.91
C TRP A 48 19.81 -7.08 25.28
N ALA A 49 19.33 -5.84 25.28
CA ALA A 49 20.12 -4.67 25.63
C ALA A 49 20.59 -4.69 27.09
N GLU A 50 19.78 -5.22 28.01
CA GLU A 50 20.09 -5.24 29.44
C GLU A 50 21.02 -6.40 29.83
N TYR A 51 20.77 -7.61 29.33
CA TYR A 51 21.44 -8.82 29.82
C TYR A 51 22.48 -9.40 28.85
N VAL A 52 22.25 -9.29 27.54
CA VAL A 52 23.06 -9.98 26.54
C VAL A 52 24.16 -9.08 25.98
N ARG A 53 23.81 -7.82 25.68
CA ARG A 53 24.75 -6.83 25.13
C ARG A 53 26.00 -6.61 25.99
N PRO A 54 25.91 -6.52 27.34
CA PRO A 54 27.10 -6.37 28.18
C PRO A 54 28.03 -7.60 28.16
N ALA A 55 27.48 -8.80 27.90
CA ALA A 55 28.23 -10.06 27.93
C ALA A 55 28.89 -10.42 26.58
N VAL A 56 28.37 -9.91 25.45
CA VAL A 56 28.80 -10.30 24.09
C VAL A 56 29.96 -9.45 23.55
N GLY A 57 30.41 -8.42 24.27
CA GLY A 57 31.74 -7.84 24.03
C GLY A 57 31.92 -7.04 22.73
N GLY A 58 30.87 -6.35 22.24
CA GLY A 58 31.01 -5.27 21.25
C GLY A 58 31.08 -5.66 19.76
N ASP A 59 31.09 -6.96 19.42
CA ASP A 59 31.03 -7.39 18.02
C ASP A 59 29.64 -7.16 17.41
N THR A 60 29.49 -6.02 16.73
CA THR A 60 28.23 -5.53 16.15
C THR A 60 27.56 -6.50 15.16
N ILE A 61 28.35 -7.24 14.39
CA ILE A 61 27.83 -8.19 13.38
C ILE A 61 27.27 -9.45 14.05
N LEU A 62 28.00 -10.02 15.00
CA LEU A 62 27.58 -11.22 15.72
C LEU A 62 26.35 -10.91 16.57
N GLU A 63 26.32 -9.75 17.24
CA GLU A 63 25.16 -9.28 17.99
C GLU A 63 23.92 -9.17 17.08
N ALA A 64 24.04 -8.52 15.93
CA ALA A 64 22.93 -8.35 14.99
C ALA A 64 22.43 -9.71 14.45
N PHE A 65 23.34 -10.62 14.13
CA PHE A 65 22.98 -11.95 13.62
C PHE A 65 22.25 -12.78 14.68
N VAL A 66 22.79 -12.89 15.89
CA VAL A 66 22.19 -13.72 16.95
C VAL A 66 20.84 -13.14 17.39
N ARG A 67 20.73 -11.82 17.54
CA ARG A 67 19.46 -11.13 17.81
C ARG A 67 18.44 -11.38 16.69
N GLY A 68 18.87 -11.33 15.44
CA GLY A 68 18.03 -11.61 14.27
C GLY A 68 17.50 -13.05 14.25
N VAL A 69 18.37 -14.04 14.48
CA VAL A 69 17.96 -15.45 14.54
C VAL A 69 17.01 -15.70 15.70
N LEU A 70 17.28 -15.12 16.88
CA LEU A 70 16.43 -15.28 18.06
C LEU A 70 15.05 -14.62 17.86
N THR A 71 14.99 -13.42 17.29
CA THR A 71 13.72 -12.75 16.99
C THR A 71 12.90 -13.52 15.94
N LEU A 72 13.54 -14.04 14.89
CA LEU A 72 12.87 -14.90 13.91
C LEU A 72 12.37 -16.21 14.52
N GLY A 73 13.18 -16.85 15.38
CA GLY A 73 12.79 -18.06 16.10
C GLY A 73 11.63 -17.82 17.05
N ALA A 74 11.65 -16.73 17.81
CA ALA A 74 10.56 -16.33 18.69
C ALA A 74 9.28 -16.02 17.91
N LEU A 75 9.39 -15.29 16.78
CA LEU A 75 8.27 -15.01 15.90
C LEU A 75 7.67 -16.31 15.33
N GLY A 76 8.51 -17.23 14.85
CA GLY A 76 8.06 -18.54 14.38
C GLY A 76 7.37 -19.37 15.46
N GLY A 77 7.93 -19.39 16.67
CA GLY A 77 7.34 -20.08 17.83
C GLY A 77 5.99 -19.50 18.26
N LEU A 78 5.87 -18.17 18.31
CA LEU A 78 4.62 -17.48 18.64
C LEU A 78 3.56 -17.66 17.55
N VAL A 79 3.94 -17.63 16.28
CA VAL A 79 3.00 -17.92 15.19
C VAL A 79 2.52 -19.36 15.28
N TRP A 80 3.43 -20.32 15.47
CA TRP A 80 3.07 -21.73 15.64
C TRP A 80 2.15 -21.96 16.84
N PHE A 81 2.45 -21.35 17.99
CA PHE A 81 1.64 -21.45 19.20
C PHE A 81 0.25 -20.83 18.99
N GLY A 82 0.16 -19.68 18.33
CA GLY A 82 -1.10 -19.02 18.00
C GLY A 82 -1.96 -19.86 17.04
N LEU A 83 -1.35 -20.47 16.02
CA LEU A 83 -2.04 -21.39 15.11
C LEU A 83 -2.55 -22.64 15.83
N LYS A 84 -1.78 -23.15 16.80
CA LYS A 84 -2.19 -24.28 17.64
C LYS A 84 -3.36 -23.91 18.56
N LEU A 85 -3.36 -22.70 19.12
CA LEU A 85 -4.42 -22.17 19.97
C LEU A 85 -5.73 -21.93 19.21
N ALA A 86 -5.64 -21.49 17.96
CA ALA A 86 -6.80 -21.26 17.09
C ALA A 86 -7.51 -22.56 16.69
N GLY A 87 -6.87 -23.71 16.88
CA GLY A 87 -7.43 -25.02 16.56
C GLY A 87 -7.53 -25.30 15.05
N THR A 88 -8.05 -26.46 14.70
CA THR A 88 -8.16 -26.95 13.32
C THR A 88 -9.35 -26.38 12.55
N ALA A 89 -10.33 -25.80 13.25
CA ALA A 89 -11.55 -25.23 12.67
C ALA A 89 -11.97 -23.94 13.41
N PRO A 90 -11.24 -22.81 13.22
CA PRO A 90 -11.64 -21.55 13.81
C PRO A 90 -13.00 -21.07 13.24
N PRO A 91 -13.82 -20.37 14.03
CA PRO A 91 -15.07 -19.79 13.56
C PRO A 91 -14.80 -18.81 12.41
N LYS A 92 -15.62 -18.92 11.35
CA LYS A 92 -15.50 -18.08 10.15
C LYS A 92 -15.64 -16.60 10.51
N GLY A 93 -14.73 -15.77 10.03
CA GLY A 93 -14.69 -14.33 10.29
C GLY A 93 -13.79 -13.94 11.47
N MET A 94 -13.26 -14.89 12.25
CA MET A 94 -12.39 -14.60 13.39
C MET A 94 -11.16 -13.81 12.96
N ARG A 95 -10.51 -14.20 11.85
CA ARG A 95 -9.27 -13.56 11.39
C ARG A 95 -9.53 -12.14 10.88
N GLY A 96 -10.65 -11.95 10.16
CA GLY A 96 -11.11 -10.63 9.76
C GLY A 96 -11.44 -9.73 10.96
N GLY A 97 -12.08 -10.28 11.99
CA GLY A 97 -12.34 -9.58 13.24
C GLY A 97 -11.06 -9.17 13.97
N VAL A 98 -10.11 -10.09 14.13
CA VAL A 98 -8.81 -9.81 14.76
C VAL A 98 -8.12 -8.65 14.04
N PHE A 99 -8.11 -8.66 12.71
CA PHE A 99 -7.55 -7.59 11.92
C PHE A 99 -8.24 -6.23 12.16
N LEU A 100 -9.58 -6.18 12.16
CA LEU A 100 -10.30 -4.93 12.41
C LEU A 100 -10.08 -4.38 13.83
N VAL A 101 -9.97 -5.25 14.83
CA VAL A 101 -9.63 -4.86 16.21
C VAL A 101 -8.21 -4.29 16.25
N LEU A 102 -7.24 -4.93 15.60
CA LEU A 102 -5.86 -4.43 15.52
C LEU A 102 -5.79 -3.07 14.82
N VAL A 103 -6.50 -2.91 13.70
CA VAL A 103 -6.57 -1.62 12.99
C VAL A 103 -7.17 -0.53 13.90
N THR A 104 -8.25 -0.86 14.63
CA THR A 104 -8.84 0.06 15.60
C THR A 104 -7.84 0.45 16.69
N PHE A 105 -7.13 -0.53 17.26
CA PHE A 105 -6.11 -0.30 18.29
C PHE A 105 -5.00 0.64 17.79
N PHE A 106 -4.43 0.38 16.61
CA PHE A 106 -3.40 1.25 16.04
C PHE A 106 -3.93 2.64 15.67
N LEU A 107 -5.18 2.76 15.17
CA LEU A 107 -5.79 4.06 14.91
C LEU A 107 -5.97 4.87 16.19
N VAL A 108 -6.40 4.24 17.29
CA VAL A 108 -6.51 4.89 18.60
C VAL A 108 -5.14 5.38 19.07
N LEU A 109 -4.09 4.56 18.95
CA LEU A 109 -2.74 4.96 19.34
C LEU A 109 -2.19 6.11 18.48
N LEU A 110 -2.32 6.03 17.16
CA LEU A 110 -1.74 7.01 16.25
C LEU A 110 -2.51 8.33 16.29
N LEU A 111 -3.84 8.29 16.21
CA LEU A 111 -4.67 9.51 16.19
C LEU A 111 -4.82 10.10 17.60
N GLY A 112 -4.92 9.27 18.63
CA GLY A 112 -4.89 9.72 20.02
C GLY A 112 -3.54 10.33 20.38
N GLY A 113 -2.44 9.68 20.00
CA GLY A 113 -1.10 10.22 20.17
C GLY A 113 -0.88 11.52 19.40
N TRP A 114 -1.34 11.61 18.15
CA TRP A 114 -1.31 12.84 17.36
C TRP A 114 -2.09 13.99 18.03
N ALA A 115 -3.29 13.70 18.57
CA ALA A 115 -4.09 14.69 19.28
C ALA A 115 -3.37 15.18 20.55
N THR A 116 -2.80 14.26 21.33
CA THR A 116 -2.05 14.60 22.55
C THR A 116 -0.77 15.37 22.24
N ALA A 117 -0.09 15.09 21.14
CA ALA A 117 1.11 15.82 20.74
C ALA A 117 0.82 17.25 20.25
N LYS A 118 -0.37 17.48 19.70
CA LYS A 118 -0.72 18.77 19.07
C LYS A 118 -1.38 19.75 20.03
N PHE A 119 -2.07 19.25 21.06
CA PHE A 119 -2.82 20.07 22.00
C PHE A 119 -2.31 19.84 23.41
N GLU A 120 -1.86 20.92 24.06
CA GLU A 120 -1.30 20.87 25.41
C GLU A 120 -2.34 21.21 26.49
N GLY A 121 -2.06 20.79 27.72
CA GLY A 121 -2.88 21.10 28.90
C GLY A 121 -4.26 20.43 28.94
N ALA A 122 -5.15 20.96 29.77
CA ALA A 122 -6.49 20.41 29.98
C ALA A 122 -7.32 20.34 28.69
N ALA A 123 -7.19 21.34 27.82
CA ALA A 123 -7.85 21.35 26.51
C ALA A 123 -7.38 20.18 25.62
N GLY A 124 -6.08 19.86 25.64
CA GLY A 124 -5.54 18.71 24.91
C GLY A 124 -6.10 17.37 25.38
N THR A 125 -6.22 17.16 26.69
CA THR A 125 -6.82 15.93 27.22
C THR A 125 -8.28 15.73 26.77
N VAL A 126 -9.06 16.82 26.70
CA VAL A 126 -10.44 16.79 26.22
C VAL A 126 -10.49 16.46 24.73
N VAL A 127 -9.64 17.09 23.91
CA VAL A 127 -9.58 16.80 22.47
C VAL A 127 -9.17 15.36 22.22
N THR A 128 -8.13 14.86 22.90
CA THR A 128 -7.74 13.45 22.82
C THR A 128 -8.88 12.52 23.28
N ALA A 129 -9.62 12.88 24.33
CA ALA A 129 -10.75 12.08 24.80
C ALA A 129 -11.87 12.00 23.75
N ILE A 130 -12.18 13.11 23.09
CA ILE A 130 -13.16 13.15 22.01
C ILE A 130 -12.70 12.33 20.81
N VAL A 131 -11.44 12.44 20.41
CA VAL A 131 -10.86 11.69 19.27
C VAL A 131 -10.86 10.20 19.56
N VAL A 132 -10.27 9.77 20.68
CA VAL A 132 -10.19 8.37 21.09
C VAL A 132 -11.58 7.80 21.34
N GLY A 133 -12.44 8.52 22.06
CA GLY A 133 -13.82 8.11 22.34
C GLY A 133 -14.65 7.99 21.06
N GLY A 134 -14.50 8.91 20.11
CA GLY A 134 -15.16 8.85 18.81
C GLY A 134 -14.72 7.64 17.97
N ILE A 135 -13.41 7.34 17.95
CA ILE A 135 -12.88 6.16 17.25
C ILE A 135 -13.39 4.87 17.92
N LEU A 136 -13.31 4.78 19.24
CA LEU A 136 -13.77 3.60 19.99
C LEU A 136 -15.28 3.39 19.84
N PHE A 137 -16.08 4.46 19.93
CA PHE A 137 -17.52 4.38 19.72
C PHE A 137 -17.86 3.96 18.30
N GLY A 138 -17.20 4.55 17.29
CA GLY A 138 -17.37 4.20 15.89
C GLY A 138 -16.98 2.75 15.61
N ALA A 139 -15.84 2.30 16.13
CA ALA A 139 -15.37 0.93 15.99
C ALA A 139 -16.28 -0.06 16.72
N PHE A 140 -16.67 0.21 17.96
CA PHE A 140 -17.62 -0.61 18.71
C PHE A 140 -18.95 -0.74 17.96
N ARG A 141 -19.51 0.39 17.50
CA ARG A 141 -20.75 0.41 16.72
C ARG A 141 -20.60 -0.37 15.41
N LEU A 142 -19.45 -0.26 14.73
CA LEU A 142 -19.18 -1.00 13.50
C LEU A 142 -19.08 -2.50 13.78
N LEU A 143 -18.25 -2.92 14.73
CA LEU A 143 -17.96 -4.32 15.06
C LEU A 143 -19.18 -5.08 15.61
N VAL A 144 -20.05 -4.41 16.36
CA VAL A 144 -21.30 -4.99 16.89
C VAL A 144 -22.42 -5.00 15.83
N SER A 145 -22.36 -4.13 14.82
CA SER A 145 -23.38 -4.09 13.78
C SER A 145 -23.30 -5.27 12.80
N PRO A 146 -24.42 -5.63 12.13
CA PRO A 146 -24.41 -6.64 11.07
C PRO A 146 -23.45 -6.30 9.92
N ARG A 147 -23.21 -5.00 9.68
CA ARG A 147 -22.23 -4.54 8.70
C ARG A 147 -20.80 -4.95 9.10
N GLY A 148 -20.46 -4.84 10.39
CA GLY A 148 -19.16 -5.26 10.91
C GLY A 148 -18.92 -6.76 10.71
N THR A 149 -19.89 -7.59 11.04
CA THR A 149 -19.80 -9.05 10.80
C THR A 149 -19.60 -9.36 9.32
N ASN A 150 -20.34 -8.71 8.43
CA ASN A 150 -20.15 -8.88 6.99
C ASN A 150 -18.77 -8.43 6.52
N TRP A 151 -18.23 -7.33 7.08
CA TRP A 151 -16.86 -6.90 6.81
C TRP A 151 -15.84 -7.94 7.27
N MET A 152 -15.98 -8.47 8.49
CA MET A 152 -15.13 -9.55 9.02
C MET A 152 -15.12 -10.78 8.12
N LEU A 153 -16.31 -11.22 7.68
CA LEU A 153 -16.46 -12.36 6.77
C LEU A 153 -15.86 -12.05 5.40
N SER A 154 -16.16 -10.88 4.83
CA SER A 154 -15.66 -10.49 3.51
C SER A 154 -14.13 -10.43 3.45
N LEU A 155 -13.47 -9.94 4.51
CA LEU A 155 -12.01 -9.87 4.59
C LEU A 155 -11.38 -11.27 4.61
N GLU A 156 -12.05 -12.22 5.25
CA GLU A 156 -11.62 -13.62 5.30
C GLU A 156 -11.86 -14.35 3.97
N GLU A 157 -13.02 -14.15 3.36
CA GLU A 157 -13.43 -14.73 2.07
C GLU A 157 -12.60 -14.21 0.90
N GLN A 158 -12.16 -12.95 0.96
CA GLN A 158 -11.19 -12.37 0.02
C GLN A 158 -9.85 -13.12 0.02
N GLY A 159 -9.59 -13.94 1.04
CA GLY A 159 -8.44 -14.82 1.09
C GLY A 159 -7.19 -14.19 1.70
N TRP A 160 -7.20 -12.93 2.14
CA TRP A 160 -6.01 -12.23 2.68
C TRP A 160 -5.26 -13.03 3.74
N PHE A 161 -5.99 -13.79 4.57
CA PHE A 161 -5.45 -14.58 5.69
C PHE A 161 -5.22 -16.07 5.37
N HIS A 162 -5.30 -16.47 4.10
CA HIS A 162 -5.06 -17.84 3.65
C HIS A 162 -3.74 -17.90 2.88
N GLY A 163 -2.87 -18.86 3.23
CA GLY A 163 -1.59 -19.11 2.55
C GLY A 163 -1.70 -19.92 1.25
N GLY A 164 -2.92 -20.21 0.79
CA GLY A 164 -3.17 -21.00 -0.41
C GLY A 164 -2.84 -20.22 -1.68
N THR A 165 -2.20 -20.89 -2.63
CA THR A 165 -1.92 -20.38 -3.98
C THR A 165 -3.10 -20.68 -4.89
N PHE A 166 -3.71 -19.64 -5.46
CA PHE A 166 -4.88 -19.79 -6.33
C PHE A 166 -4.45 -20.19 -7.75
N LYS A 167 -4.92 -21.34 -8.26
CA LYS A 167 -4.67 -21.83 -9.63
C LYS A 167 -3.21 -21.68 -10.10
N ARG A 168 -2.29 -22.44 -9.50
CA ARG A 168 -0.81 -22.35 -9.66
C ARG A 168 -0.26 -22.43 -11.10
N VAL A 169 -1.02 -22.95 -12.05
CA VAL A 169 -0.55 -23.23 -13.42
C VAL A 169 -0.91 -22.12 -14.40
N LEU A 170 -2.01 -21.41 -14.17
CA LEU A 170 -2.56 -20.41 -15.09
C LEU A 170 -2.04 -19.00 -14.77
N GLY A 171 -1.83 -18.17 -15.80
CA GLY A 171 -1.50 -16.76 -15.62
C GLY A 171 -0.07 -16.51 -15.11
N ARG A 172 0.86 -17.45 -15.28
CA ARG A 172 2.16 -17.44 -14.58
C ARG A 172 3.03 -16.24 -14.92
N VAL A 173 3.07 -15.84 -16.20
CA VAL A 173 3.98 -14.78 -16.66
C VAL A 173 3.47 -13.44 -16.16
N VAL A 174 2.20 -13.14 -16.43
CA VAL A 174 1.57 -11.88 -16.04
C VAL A 174 1.64 -11.71 -14.52
N ARG A 175 1.35 -12.76 -13.76
CA ARG A 175 1.43 -12.76 -12.29
C ARG A 175 2.83 -12.47 -11.75
N ARG A 176 3.87 -13.08 -12.32
CA ARG A 176 5.27 -12.83 -11.91
C ARG A 176 5.70 -11.41 -12.24
N VAL A 177 5.32 -10.91 -13.42
CA VAL A 177 5.63 -9.53 -13.82
C VAL A 177 4.94 -8.53 -12.89
N THR A 178 3.65 -8.73 -12.58
CA THR A 178 2.94 -7.87 -11.61
C THR A 178 3.57 -7.94 -10.22
N MET A 179 3.96 -9.14 -9.76
CA MET A 179 4.65 -9.31 -8.48
C MET A 179 5.98 -8.54 -8.45
N ILE A 180 6.79 -8.66 -9.51
CA ILE A 180 8.04 -7.92 -9.65
C ILE A 180 7.78 -6.41 -9.69
N GLY A 181 6.72 -5.96 -10.35
CA GLY A 181 6.33 -4.54 -10.37
C GLY A 181 6.00 -4.00 -8.98
N ILE A 182 5.18 -4.72 -8.21
CA ILE A 182 4.83 -4.34 -6.82
C ILE A 182 6.08 -4.36 -5.93
N LEU A 183 6.92 -5.40 -6.06
CA LEU A 183 8.20 -5.49 -5.34
C LEU A 183 9.12 -4.33 -5.71
N GLY A 184 9.25 -4.00 -6.99
CA GLY A 184 10.08 -2.89 -7.46
C GLY A 184 9.65 -1.58 -6.83
N ILE A 185 8.36 -1.26 -6.84
CA ILE A 185 7.81 -0.04 -6.22
C ILE A 185 8.07 -0.03 -4.70
N GLY A 186 7.76 -1.12 -3.99
CA GLY A 186 7.91 -1.10 -2.52
C GLY A 186 9.37 -1.17 -2.06
N LEU A 187 10.25 -1.89 -2.77
CA LEU A 187 11.69 -1.94 -2.46
C LEU A 187 12.38 -0.62 -2.79
N THR A 188 12.04 0.03 -3.91
CA THR A 188 12.56 1.36 -4.21
C THR A 188 12.04 2.40 -3.23
N GLY A 189 10.78 2.31 -2.79
CA GLY A 189 10.23 3.14 -1.72
C GLY A 189 10.95 2.95 -0.38
N ALA A 190 11.23 1.70 0.02
CA ALA A 190 11.99 1.40 1.23
C ALA A 190 13.43 1.92 1.15
N TYR A 191 14.08 1.76 -0.01
CA TYR A 191 15.42 2.31 -0.25
C TYR A 191 15.42 3.84 -0.18
N ALA A 192 14.42 4.52 -0.75
CA ALA A 192 14.28 5.97 -0.68
C ALA A 192 14.11 6.47 0.76
N LEU A 193 13.36 5.76 1.61
CA LEU A 193 13.23 6.09 3.02
C LEU A 193 14.57 6.00 3.77
N VAL A 194 15.35 4.95 3.50
CA VAL A 194 16.67 4.76 4.11
C VAL A 194 17.66 5.83 3.63
N SER A 195 17.69 6.11 2.33
CA SER A 195 18.64 7.07 1.75
C SER A 195 18.36 8.52 2.15
N GLN A 196 17.10 8.88 2.39
CA GLN A 196 16.71 10.21 2.83
C GLN A 196 16.91 10.42 4.34
N GLY A 197 17.12 9.36 5.13
CA GLY A 197 17.37 9.48 6.57
C GLY A 197 16.21 10.09 7.37
N THR A 198 14.97 9.95 6.87
CA THR A 198 13.77 10.58 7.46
C THR A 198 13.29 9.92 8.75
N LEU A 199 13.80 8.73 9.07
CA LEU A 199 13.34 7.94 10.22
C LEU A 199 14.14 8.26 11.50
N PRO A 200 13.45 8.40 12.65
CA PRO A 200 14.10 8.59 13.94
C PRO A 200 14.81 7.30 14.41
N ASP A 201 15.77 7.42 15.34
CA ASP A 201 16.48 6.26 15.91
C ASP A 201 15.55 5.30 16.66
N ASN A 202 14.63 5.85 17.46
CA ASN A 202 13.57 5.12 18.13
C ASN A 202 12.22 5.64 17.67
N TRP A 203 11.22 4.75 17.60
CA TRP A 203 9.85 5.17 17.34
C TRP A 203 9.11 5.30 18.66
N ASP A 204 9.02 6.54 19.14
CA ASP A 204 8.34 6.89 20.38
C ASP A 204 6.95 7.45 20.05
N VAL A 205 5.90 6.80 20.57
CA VAL A 205 4.50 7.23 20.40
C VAL A 205 4.02 7.89 21.70
N PRO A 206 3.50 9.12 21.66
CA PRO A 206 2.90 9.75 22.84
C PRO A 206 1.66 8.95 23.26
N LEU A 207 1.63 8.51 24.52
CA LEU A 207 0.48 7.80 25.06
C LEU A 207 -0.68 8.78 25.28
N PRO A 208 -1.92 8.42 24.85
CA PRO A 208 -3.09 9.19 25.18
C PRO A 208 -3.24 9.36 26.70
N PHE A 209 -3.61 10.56 27.15
CA PHE A 209 -3.96 10.91 28.54
C PHE A 209 -2.83 10.86 29.58
N LEU A 210 -1.67 10.32 29.24
CA LEU A 210 -0.55 10.23 30.17
C LEU A 210 0.40 11.40 29.93
N HIS A 211 0.56 12.25 30.94
CA HIS A 211 1.48 13.37 30.95
C HIS A 211 2.56 13.14 32.01
N THR A 212 3.78 13.56 31.71
CA THR A 212 4.89 13.67 32.66
C THR A 212 4.63 14.84 33.61
N GLU A 213 5.32 14.89 34.74
CA GLU A 213 5.22 15.97 35.74
C GLU A 213 5.44 17.37 35.13
N ASP A 214 6.22 17.46 34.05
CA ASP A 214 6.47 18.68 33.27
C ASP A 214 5.34 19.07 32.30
N GLY A 215 4.22 18.34 32.28
CA GLY A 215 3.08 18.55 31.36
C GLY A 215 3.26 17.98 29.95
N ALA A 216 4.47 17.56 29.59
CA ALA A 216 4.76 16.89 28.33
C ALA A 216 4.10 15.49 28.23
N PRO A 217 3.71 15.03 27.03
CA PRO A 217 3.13 13.69 26.89
C PRO A 217 4.13 12.59 27.23
N LYS A 218 3.69 11.58 27.98
CA LYS A 218 4.50 10.40 28.29
C LYS A 218 4.70 9.58 27.03
N LEU A 219 5.96 9.42 26.64
CA LEU A 219 6.33 8.70 25.43
C LEU A 219 6.43 7.19 25.72
N PHE A 220 5.86 6.38 24.83
CA PHE A 220 6.03 4.93 24.82
C PHE A 220 6.86 4.53 23.61
N ARG A 221 7.99 3.85 23.87
CA ARG A 221 8.85 3.31 22.81
C ARG A 221 8.19 2.08 22.18
N LEU A 222 7.65 2.25 20.98
CA LEU A 222 6.97 1.18 20.26
C LEU A 222 7.98 0.26 19.55
N LEU A 223 8.99 0.84 18.90
CA LEU A 223 10.04 0.12 18.19
C LEU A 223 11.41 0.68 18.56
N SER A 224 12.31 -0.21 19.01
CA SER A 224 13.75 0.07 19.08
C SER A 224 14.38 -0.06 17.69
N ASP A 225 15.40 0.76 17.39
CA ASP A 225 16.12 0.76 16.11
C ASP A 225 15.19 0.98 14.90
N ALA A 226 14.34 2.01 14.99
CA ALA A 226 13.30 2.31 13.99
C ALA A 226 13.88 2.52 12.57
N LYS A 227 15.10 3.08 12.47
CA LYS A 227 15.82 3.26 11.20
C LYS A 227 16.02 1.97 10.40
N ILE A 228 16.19 0.83 11.07
CA ILE A 228 16.43 -0.46 10.42
C ILE A 228 15.15 -1.29 10.40
N THR A 229 14.43 -1.32 11.53
CA THR A 229 13.26 -2.18 11.70
C THR A 229 12.12 -1.74 10.78
N ILE A 230 11.89 -0.45 10.57
CA ILE A 230 10.78 0.03 9.74
C ILE A 230 10.99 -0.29 8.26
N PRO A 231 12.13 0.03 7.62
CA PRO A 231 12.37 -0.37 6.24
C PRO A 231 12.32 -1.89 6.06
N LEU A 232 12.83 -2.66 7.03
CA LEU A 232 12.74 -4.12 6.99
C LEU A 232 11.27 -4.59 7.02
N LEU A 233 10.44 -4.03 7.91
CA LEU A 233 9.01 -4.34 7.97
C LEU A 233 8.30 -3.95 6.68
N ILE A 234 8.64 -2.80 6.08
CA ILE A 234 8.10 -2.37 4.78
C ILE A 234 8.49 -3.37 3.68
N CYS A 235 9.74 -3.84 3.65
CA CYS A 235 10.18 -4.84 2.68
C CYS A 235 9.42 -6.17 2.84
N VAL A 236 9.27 -6.66 4.07
CA VAL A 236 8.53 -7.89 4.37
C VAL A 236 7.05 -7.74 4.03
N LEU A 237 6.43 -6.61 4.41
CA LEU A 237 5.04 -6.31 4.10
C LEU A 237 4.83 -6.19 2.58
N THR A 238 5.74 -5.53 1.87
CA THR A 238 5.71 -5.42 0.41
C THR A 238 5.79 -6.80 -0.24
N ALA A 239 6.71 -7.66 0.23
CA ALA A 239 6.83 -9.01 -0.30
C ALA A 239 5.57 -9.84 -0.05
N TRP A 240 4.99 -9.73 1.15
CA TRP A 240 3.72 -10.36 1.49
C TRP A 240 2.57 -9.86 0.62
N VAL A 241 2.43 -8.54 0.46
CA VAL A 241 1.38 -7.92 -0.37
C VAL A 241 1.56 -8.28 -1.84
N ALA A 242 2.78 -8.25 -2.37
CA ALA A 242 3.08 -8.65 -3.75
C ALA A 242 2.71 -10.12 -3.99
N TYR A 243 3.02 -11.00 -3.03
CA TYR A 243 2.61 -12.40 -3.08
C TYR A 243 1.09 -12.58 -2.97
N ARG A 244 0.41 -11.92 -2.01
CA ARG A 244 -1.02 -12.13 -1.79
C ARG A 244 -1.90 -11.48 -2.84
N ALA A 245 -1.60 -10.26 -3.27
CA ALA A 245 -2.39 -9.55 -4.27
C ALA A 245 -2.56 -10.41 -5.52
N VAL A 246 -1.45 -10.93 -6.05
CA VAL A 246 -1.40 -11.77 -7.26
C VAL A 246 -2.11 -13.12 -7.09
N ASN A 247 -2.27 -13.60 -5.86
CA ASN A 247 -2.95 -14.85 -5.52
C ASN A 247 -4.37 -14.62 -4.97
N MET A 248 -4.90 -13.39 -5.03
CA MET A 248 -6.27 -13.08 -4.59
C MET A 248 -7.26 -13.52 -5.67
N PRO A 249 -8.33 -14.29 -5.37
CA PRO A 249 -9.17 -14.90 -6.40
C PRO A 249 -9.64 -13.94 -7.50
N ALA A 250 -10.22 -12.79 -7.13
CA ALA A 250 -10.74 -11.81 -8.09
C ALA A 250 -9.64 -11.24 -9.00
N PHE A 251 -8.53 -10.79 -8.43
CA PHE A 251 -7.41 -10.24 -9.20
C PHE A 251 -6.68 -11.31 -10.01
N ALA A 252 -6.54 -12.51 -9.46
CA ALA A 252 -5.85 -13.63 -10.07
C ALA A 252 -6.59 -14.16 -11.30
N GLU A 253 -7.93 -14.14 -11.32
CA GLU A 253 -8.75 -14.42 -12.52
C GLU A 253 -8.58 -13.32 -13.57
N PHE A 254 -8.56 -12.04 -13.16
CA PHE A 254 -8.29 -10.93 -14.08
C PHE A 254 -6.93 -11.06 -14.76
N LEU A 255 -5.86 -11.41 -14.02
CA LEU A 255 -4.53 -11.63 -14.58
C LEU A 255 -4.48 -12.84 -15.53
N ILE A 256 -5.23 -13.91 -15.24
CA ILE A 256 -5.35 -15.06 -16.16
C ILE A 256 -6.06 -14.63 -17.45
N ALA A 257 -7.17 -13.92 -17.34
CA ALA A 257 -7.91 -13.41 -18.50
C ALA A 257 -7.04 -12.47 -19.33
N THR A 258 -6.26 -11.60 -18.67
CA THR A 258 -5.31 -10.70 -19.34
C THR A 258 -4.23 -11.46 -20.09
N GLU A 259 -3.69 -12.54 -19.51
CA GLU A 259 -2.73 -13.42 -20.22
C GLU A 259 -3.38 -14.09 -21.43
N ALA A 260 -4.62 -14.57 -21.29
CA ALA A 260 -5.37 -15.17 -22.39
C ALA A 260 -5.68 -14.16 -23.52
N GLU A 261 -6.02 -12.91 -23.20
CA GLU A 261 -6.21 -11.84 -24.19
C GLU A 261 -4.89 -11.43 -24.84
N MET A 262 -3.81 -11.34 -24.07
CA MET A 262 -2.49 -11.01 -24.60
C MET A 262 -1.96 -12.09 -25.55
N ASN A 263 -2.27 -13.36 -25.31
CA ASN A 263 -1.91 -14.46 -26.21
C ASN A 263 -2.63 -14.40 -27.56
N LYS A 264 -3.74 -13.66 -27.66
CA LYS A 264 -4.42 -13.42 -28.95
C LYS A 264 -3.75 -12.31 -29.75
N VAL A 265 -2.91 -11.49 -29.13
CA VAL A 265 -2.21 -10.39 -29.79
C VAL A 265 -1.04 -10.95 -30.59
N SER A 266 -1.18 -10.98 -31.91
CA SER A 266 -0.08 -11.25 -32.82
C SER A 266 0.85 -10.02 -32.88
N TRP A 267 1.97 -10.06 -32.16
CA TRP A 267 2.98 -9.00 -32.22
C TRP A 267 3.57 -8.93 -33.64
N SER A 268 3.66 -7.70 -34.19
CA SER A 268 4.21 -7.50 -35.53
C SER A 268 5.69 -7.87 -35.57
N SER A 269 6.12 -8.50 -36.66
CA SER A 269 7.54 -8.79 -36.86
C SER A 269 8.33 -7.48 -37.00
N ARG A 270 9.60 -7.47 -36.58
CA ARG A 270 10.46 -6.26 -36.67
C ARG A 270 10.49 -5.64 -38.07
N LYS A 271 10.42 -6.47 -39.12
CA LYS A 271 10.36 -6.01 -40.52
C LYS A 271 9.06 -5.26 -40.82
N ARG A 272 7.92 -5.77 -40.35
CA ARG A 272 6.62 -5.11 -40.51
C ARG A 272 6.55 -3.80 -39.72
N LEU A 273 7.03 -3.82 -38.47
CA LEU A 273 7.11 -2.62 -37.64
C LEU A 273 7.97 -1.53 -38.32
N ALA A 274 9.12 -1.89 -38.90
CA ALA A 274 9.95 -0.95 -39.64
C ALA A 274 9.25 -0.40 -40.89
N ALA A 275 8.59 -1.25 -41.68
CA ALA A 275 7.83 -0.82 -42.85
C ALA A 275 6.71 0.16 -42.46
N ASP A 276 5.91 -0.18 -41.45
CA ASP A 276 4.83 0.67 -40.93
C ASP A 276 5.38 2.02 -40.44
N THR A 277 6.51 2.01 -39.72
CA THR A 277 7.17 3.22 -39.22
C THR A 277 7.70 4.10 -40.35
N VAL A 278 8.33 3.50 -41.38
CA VAL A 278 8.83 4.23 -42.56
C VAL A 278 7.69 4.87 -43.34
N VAL A 279 6.56 4.18 -43.51
CA VAL A 279 5.38 4.75 -44.18
C VAL A 279 4.87 5.97 -43.42
N VAL A 280 4.73 5.87 -42.09
CA VAL A 280 4.33 7.00 -41.25
C VAL A 280 5.32 8.15 -41.39
N LEU A 281 6.62 7.90 -41.26
CA LEU A 281 7.68 8.90 -41.37
C LEU A 281 7.65 9.62 -42.72
N VAL A 282 7.50 8.88 -43.82
CA VAL A 282 7.42 9.45 -45.17
C VAL A 282 6.17 10.32 -45.32
N CYS A 283 5.02 9.87 -44.80
CA CYS A 283 3.78 10.65 -44.82
C CYS A 283 3.90 11.96 -44.03
N THR A 284 4.48 11.93 -42.82
CA THR A 284 4.73 13.16 -42.04
C THR A 284 5.71 14.09 -42.72
N ILE A 285 6.78 13.57 -43.34
CA ILE A 285 7.74 14.39 -44.11
C ILE A 285 7.05 15.03 -45.32
N PHE A 286 6.26 14.27 -46.10
CA PHE A 286 5.53 14.83 -47.24
C PHE A 286 4.54 15.92 -46.82
N MET A 287 3.81 15.71 -45.73
CA MET A 287 2.91 16.71 -45.19
C MET A 287 3.66 17.95 -44.69
N ALA A 288 4.80 17.78 -44.03
CA ALA A 288 5.64 18.90 -43.62
C ALA A 288 6.19 19.69 -44.82
N LEU A 289 6.63 19.01 -45.88
CA LEU A 289 7.09 19.65 -47.12
C LEU A 289 5.97 20.38 -47.84
N PHE A 290 4.76 19.80 -47.89
CA PHE A 290 3.59 20.45 -48.46
C PHE A 290 3.21 21.71 -47.68
N LEU A 291 3.14 21.62 -46.34
CA LEU A 291 2.88 22.80 -45.50
C LEU A 291 3.95 23.87 -45.70
N LEU A 292 5.23 23.49 -45.74
CA LEU A 292 6.32 24.42 -46.03
C LEU A 292 6.16 25.07 -47.42
N PHE A 293 5.77 24.31 -48.43
CA PHE A 293 5.51 24.84 -49.77
C PHE A 293 4.34 25.84 -49.75
N VAL A 294 3.23 25.49 -49.10
CA VAL A 294 2.06 26.36 -48.95
C VAL A 294 2.42 27.64 -48.19
N ASP A 295 3.16 27.54 -47.09
CA ASP A 295 3.64 28.68 -46.31
C ASP A 295 4.56 29.59 -47.13
N LEU A 296 5.48 29.02 -47.91
CA LEU A 296 6.35 29.79 -48.81
C LEU A 296 5.56 30.44 -49.95
N PHE A 297 4.60 29.73 -50.55
CA PHE A 297 3.75 30.23 -51.62
C PHE A 297 2.88 31.39 -51.14
N TRP A 298 2.18 31.22 -50.01
CA TRP A 298 1.36 32.30 -49.44
C TRP A 298 2.22 33.44 -48.91
N GLY A 299 3.37 33.15 -48.29
CA GLY A 299 4.32 34.17 -47.86
C GLY A 299 4.80 35.02 -49.04
N TRP A 300 5.18 34.39 -50.16
CA TRP A 300 5.54 35.08 -51.38
C TRP A 300 4.36 35.88 -51.97
N LEU A 301 3.19 35.24 -52.15
CA LEU A 301 2.01 35.84 -52.77
C LEU A 301 1.52 37.07 -51.99
N LEU A 302 1.41 36.96 -50.67
CA LEU A 302 0.97 38.05 -49.79
C LEU A 302 2.03 39.16 -49.63
N SER A 303 3.31 38.85 -49.85
CA SER A 303 4.40 39.85 -49.88
C SER A 303 4.58 40.54 -51.23
N SER A 304 4.00 39.99 -52.30
CA SER A 304 4.12 40.57 -53.65
C SER A 304 3.39 41.92 -53.72
N GLY A 305 4.01 42.87 -54.41
CA GLY A 305 3.62 44.28 -54.46
C GLY A 305 2.14 44.64 -54.72
N PRO A 306 1.31 43.81 -55.40
CA PRO A 306 -0.10 44.18 -55.58
C PRO A 306 -1.03 43.85 -54.39
N VAL A 307 -0.64 43.00 -53.43
CA VAL A 307 -1.54 42.55 -52.33
C VAL A 307 -1.15 43.14 -50.97
N GLY A 308 0.14 43.39 -50.69
CA GLY A 308 0.59 44.34 -49.66
C GLY A 308 0.13 44.14 -48.21
N VAL A 309 -0.29 42.94 -47.80
CA VAL A 309 -0.79 42.66 -46.43
C VAL A 309 0.34 42.29 -45.45
N LEU A 310 1.46 41.75 -45.94
CA LEU A 310 2.64 41.43 -45.11
C LEU A 310 3.80 42.41 -45.38
N PRO A 311 4.51 42.93 -44.34
CA PRO A 311 5.70 43.74 -44.54
C PRO A 311 6.74 42.95 -45.32
N SER A 312 7.33 43.57 -46.35
CA SER A 312 8.42 42.95 -47.10
C SER A 312 9.52 42.48 -46.14
N ARG A 313 10.22 41.38 -46.47
CA ARG A 313 11.23 40.76 -45.60
C ARG A 313 12.32 41.75 -45.13
N SER A 314 12.54 42.83 -45.89
CA SER A 314 13.38 43.98 -45.55
C SER A 314 12.84 44.84 -44.39
N GLU A 315 11.53 45.10 -44.31
CA GLU A 315 10.92 45.88 -43.22
C GLU A 315 10.83 45.11 -41.90
N THR A 316 10.61 43.79 -41.96
CA THR A 316 10.54 42.95 -40.75
C THR A 316 11.91 42.83 -40.07
N GLY A 317 13.00 42.75 -40.86
CA GLY A 317 14.37 42.81 -40.33
C GLY A 317 14.72 44.15 -39.67
N GLN A 318 14.24 45.27 -40.25
CA GLN A 318 14.40 46.61 -39.66
C GLN A 318 13.59 46.78 -38.37
N LYS A 319 12.34 46.32 -38.31
CA LYS A 319 11.51 46.39 -37.09
C LYS A 319 12.04 45.47 -35.99
N GLY A 320 12.50 44.27 -36.31
CA GLY A 320 13.15 43.37 -35.34
C GLY A 320 14.45 43.96 -34.76
N GLY A 321 15.26 44.60 -35.60
CA GLY A 321 16.47 45.32 -35.17
C GLY A 321 16.17 46.56 -34.32
N GLN A 322 15.14 47.35 -34.66
CA GLN A 322 14.71 48.50 -33.87
C GLN A 322 14.13 48.12 -32.50
N VAL A 323 13.40 47.00 -32.39
CA VAL A 323 12.89 46.50 -31.10
C VAL A 323 14.03 46.01 -30.20
N GLN A 324 15.11 45.45 -30.76
CA GLN A 324 16.32 45.15 -29.99
C GLN A 324 17.07 46.41 -29.58
N ALA A 325 17.21 47.41 -30.47
CA ALA A 325 17.88 48.68 -30.15
C ALA A 325 17.14 49.55 -29.12
N ALA A 326 15.81 49.42 -29.01
CA ALA A 326 15.01 50.11 -27.99
C ALA A 326 14.93 49.38 -26.64
N ARG A 327 15.44 48.14 -26.56
CA ARG A 327 15.47 47.32 -25.33
C ARG A 327 16.80 47.36 -24.58
N TRP A 328 17.77 48.13 -25.08
CA TRP A 328 19.05 48.41 -24.41
C TRP A 328 19.16 49.88 -24.07
#